data_AF-A0A847L6D3-F1
#
_entry.id   AF-A0A847L6D3-F1
#
_cell.length_a   1.000
_cell.length_b   1.000
_cell.length_c   1.000
_cell.angle_alpha   90.00
_cell.angle_beta   90.00
_cell.angle_gamma   90.00
#
_symmetry.space_group_name_H-M   'P 1'
#
loop_
_entity.id
_entity.type
_entity.pdbx_description
1 polymer ?
#
loop_
_entity_poly.entity_id
_entity_poly.type
_entity_poly.pdbx_seq_one_letter_code
_entity_poly.pdbx_strand_id
1 'polypeptide(L)'
;MTKEKTNIELQKAGRKRPFKLPENYFDDFAVKMDKLITDNKKVTNTFRLRPWMYGTAASLIAIVFLGQIYKTNYKNEKLAMEVQDTYILSQVNESSIIDYYLTAENDK
;
A
#
# COMPACT_ATOMS: atom_id res chain seq x y z
N MET A 1 -32.69 4.65 -52.73
CA MET A 1 -31.72 5.41 -53.56
C MET A 1 -30.53 5.77 -52.68
N THR A 2 -29.41 5.07 -52.87
CA THR A 2 -28.17 5.17 -52.10
C THR A 2 -27.37 6.42 -52.53
N LYS A 3 -27.03 7.31 -51.60
CA LYS A 3 -26.20 8.50 -51.88
C LYS A 3 -24.71 8.09 -51.99
N GLU A 4 -24.15 8.31 -53.17
CA GLU A 4 -22.75 8.06 -53.50
C GLU A 4 -21.84 9.12 -52.84
N LYS A 5 -20.67 8.70 -52.31
CA LYS A 5 -19.67 9.59 -51.70
C LYS A 5 -18.84 10.23 -52.80
N THR A 6 -18.93 11.55 -52.94
CA THR A 6 -18.15 12.32 -53.91
C THR A 6 -16.69 12.45 -53.47
N ASN A 7 -15.76 11.88 -54.25
CA ASN A 7 -14.33 12.10 -54.11
C ASN A 7 -14.00 13.56 -54.44
N ILE A 8 -13.22 14.24 -53.59
CA ILE A 8 -12.84 15.64 -53.78
C ILE A 8 -11.74 15.68 -54.86
N GLU A 9 -12.09 16.14 -56.06
CA GLU A 9 -11.15 16.27 -57.18
C GLU A 9 -10.21 17.48 -56.97
N LEU A 10 -8.95 17.19 -56.62
CA LEU A 10 -7.86 18.19 -56.47
C LEU A 10 -7.64 19.03 -57.74
N GLN A 11 -8.06 18.55 -58.91
CA GLN A 11 -7.92 19.24 -60.19
C GLN A 11 -8.85 20.45 -60.35
N LYS A 12 -9.99 20.48 -59.62
CA LYS A 12 -10.93 21.61 -59.59
C LYS A 12 -10.47 22.75 -58.69
N ALA A 13 -9.54 22.47 -57.76
CA ALA A 13 -8.78 23.47 -57.05
C ALA A 13 -7.74 24.05 -58.01
N GLY A 14 -8.19 24.91 -58.93
CA GLY A 14 -7.30 25.68 -59.81
C GLY A 14 -6.20 26.40 -59.02
N ARG A 15 -5.22 26.99 -59.71
CA ARG A 15 -3.94 27.60 -59.20
C ARG A 15 -4.03 28.58 -58.00
N LYS A 16 -5.19 28.76 -57.38
CA LYS A 16 -5.38 29.34 -56.05
C LYS A 16 -4.55 28.55 -55.04
N ARG A 17 -3.60 29.23 -54.39
CA ARG A 17 -2.81 28.66 -53.29
C ARG A 17 -3.79 28.37 -52.13
N PRO A 18 -4.11 27.10 -51.82
CA PRO A 18 -5.12 26.77 -50.82
C PRO A 18 -4.60 27.02 -49.38
N PHE A 19 -3.29 27.17 -49.23
CA PHE A 19 -2.63 27.45 -47.97
C PHE A 19 -1.76 28.69 -48.15
N LYS A 20 -1.93 29.66 -47.25
CA LYS A 20 -1.05 30.82 -47.11
C LYS A 20 -0.43 30.76 -45.72
N LEU A 21 0.89 30.84 -45.66
CA LEU A 21 1.59 30.96 -44.40
C LEU A 21 1.32 32.35 -43.80
N PRO A 22 1.10 32.44 -42.48
CA PRO A 22 1.12 33.72 -41.78
C PRO A 22 2.43 34.46 -42.05
N GLU A 23 2.36 35.78 -42.00
CA GLU A 23 3.57 36.60 -42.01
C GLU A 23 4.44 36.25 -40.79
N ASN A 24 5.76 36.18 -41.01
CA ASN A 24 6.75 35.84 -39.99
C ASN A 24 6.53 34.49 -39.28
N TYR A 25 5.84 33.52 -39.94
CA TYR A 25 5.59 32.20 -39.36
C TYR A 25 6.87 31.52 -38.86
N PHE A 26 7.95 31.57 -39.65
CA PHE A 26 9.22 30.93 -39.32
C PHE A 26 10.01 31.72 -38.27
N ASP A 27 9.93 33.04 -38.29
CA ASP A 27 10.63 33.90 -37.32
C ASP A 27 10.04 33.75 -35.92
N ASP A 28 8.71 33.71 -35.82
CA ASP A 28 7.99 33.53 -34.55
C ASP A 28 7.94 32.07 -34.09
N PHE A 29 8.29 31.11 -34.96
CA PHE A 29 8.14 29.68 -34.66
C PHE A 29 8.97 29.29 -33.43
N ALA A 30 10.24 29.69 -33.40
CA ALA A 30 11.14 29.37 -32.29
C ALA A 30 10.62 29.95 -30.96
N VAL A 31 10.19 31.22 -30.98
CA VAL A 31 9.64 31.91 -29.80
C VAL A 31 8.38 31.22 -29.27
N LYS A 32 7.48 30.77 -30.17
CA LYS A 32 6.26 30.05 -29.78
C LYS A 32 6.57 28.67 -29.21
N MET A 33 7.53 27.96 -29.80
CA MET A 33 7.94 26.63 -29.32
C MET A 33 8.61 26.70 -27.95
N ASP A 34 9.49 27.66 -27.73
CA ASP A 34 10.14 27.87 -26.42
C ASP A 34 9.13 28.16 -25.31
N LYS A 35 8.10 28.97 -25.61
CA LYS A 35 7.01 29.23 -24.67
C LYS A 35 6.24 27.96 -24.30
N LEU A 36 5.89 27.14 -25.30
CA LEU A 36 5.18 25.88 -25.07
C LEU A 36 6.02 24.88 -24.27
N ILE A 37 7.33 24.82 -24.50
CA ILE A 37 8.22 23.92 -23.74
C ILE A 37 8.34 24.41 -22.28
N THR A 38 8.42 25.72 -22.06
CA THR A 38 8.55 26.32 -20.73
C THR A 38 7.27 26.20 -19.90
N ASP A 39 6.10 26.42 -20.52
CA ASP A 39 4.80 26.31 -19.84
C ASP A 39 4.45 24.85 -19.47
N ASN A 40 5.03 23.86 -20.15
CA ASN A 40 4.89 22.43 -19.84
C ASN A 40 5.87 21.94 -18.76
N LYS A 41 6.48 22.84 -17.98
CA LYS A 41 7.25 22.44 -16.80
C LYS A 41 6.32 21.68 -15.85
N LYS A 42 6.44 20.35 -15.82
CA LYS A 42 5.69 19.48 -14.91
C LYS A 42 5.79 20.07 -13.52
N VAL A 43 4.67 20.59 -13.01
CA VAL A 43 4.53 20.95 -11.61
C VAL A 43 4.65 19.63 -10.86
N THR A 44 5.85 19.28 -10.41
CA THR A 44 6.02 18.19 -9.47
C THR A 44 5.39 18.69 -8.19
N ASN A 45 4.12 18.34 -7.98
CA ASN A 45 3.44 18.66 -6.75
C ASN A 45 4.07 17.79 -5.66
N THR A 46 5.19 18.25 -5.12
CA THR A 46 5.84 17.61 -3.99
C THR A 46 4.90 17.78 -2.81
N PHE A 47 4.22 16.71 -2.43
CA PHE A 47 3.31 16.70 -1.29
C PHE A 47 4.12 16.97 -0.02
N ARG A 48 4.12 18.23 0.40
CA ARG A 48 4.74 18.65 1.65
C ARG A 48 3.82 18.22 2.79
N LEU A 49 4.15 17.10 3.42
CA LEU A 49 3.43 16.61 4.60
C LEU A 49 3.58 17.61 5.74
N ARG A 50 2.49 17.84 6.49
CA ARG A 50 2.51 18.73 7.65
C ARG A 50 3.33 18.09 8.77
N PRO A 51 4.15 18.84 9.52
CA PRO A 51 5.01 18.29 10.58
C PRO A 51 4.29 17.40 11.61
N TRP A 52 3.02 17.66 11.89
CA TRP A 52 2.23 16.86 12.83
C TRP A 52 1.92 15.43 12.34
N MET A 53 1.97 15.18 11.02
CA MET A 53 1.74 13.84 10.45
C MET A 53 2.86 12.85 10.80
N TYR A 54 4.07 13.34 11.07
CA TYR A 54 5.16 12.48 11.55
C TYR A 54 4.88 11.99 12.97
N GLY A 55 4.26 12.83 13.81
CA GLY A 55 3.89 12.47 15.17
C GLY A 55 2.83 11.37 15.22
N THR A 56 1.82 11.44 14.35
CA THR A 56 0.78 10.41 14.26
C THR A 56 1.29 9.10 13.66
N ALA A 57 2.20 9.15 12.70
CA ALA A 57 2.83 7.94 12.17
C ALA A 57 3.70 7.23 13.22
N ALA A 58 4.51 7.98 13.97
CA ALA A 58 5.37 7.43 15.02
C ALA A 58 4.56 6.80 16.16
N SER A 59 3.43 7.40 16.57
CA SER A 59 2.59 6.86 17.64
C SER A 59 1.94 5.52 17.25
N LEU A 60 1.47 5.38 16.01
CA LEU A 60 0.92 4.12 15.52
C LEU A 60 1.96 3.00 15.51
N ILE A 61 3.19 3.29 15.09
CA ILE A 61 4.30 2.32 15.11
C ILE A 61 4.62 1.91 16.55
N ALA A 62 4.67 2.87 17.47
CA ALA A 62 4.94 2.60 18.88
C ALA A 62 3.88 1.68 19.52
N ILE A 63 2.59 1.89 19.23
CA ILE A 63 1.49 1.06 19.74
C ILE A 63 1.62 -0.39 19.25
N VAL A 64 1.92 -0.58 17.95
CA VAL A 64 2.12 -1.91 17.38
C VAL A 64 3.31 -2.62 18.04
N PHE A 65 4.43 -1.90 18.23
CA PHE A 65 5.61 -2.45 18.91
C PHE A 65 5.33 -2.83 20.36
N LEU A 66 4.63 -1.98 21.11
CA LEU A 66 4.23 -2.27 22.50
C LEU A 66 3.32 -3.51 22.58
N GLY A 67 2.40 -3.67 21.63
CA GLY A 67 1.56 -4.87 21.54
C GLY A 67 2.35 -6.15 21.31
N GLN A 68 3.41 -6.11 20.49
CA GLN A 68 4.30 -7.27 20.28
C GLN A 68 5.09 -7.65 21.55
N ILE A 69 5.59 -6.65 22.28
CA ILE A 69 6.31 -6.86 23.54
C ILE A 69 5.38 -7.48 24.59
N TYR A 70 4.16 -6.95 24.74
CA TYR A 70 3.17 -7.48 25.68
C TYR A 70 2.82 -8.95 25.39
N LYS A 71 2.58 -9.30 24.12
CA LYS A 71 2.30 -10.71 23.73
C LYS A 71 3.48 -11.64 24.02
N THR A 72 4.71 -11.15 23.88
CA THR A 72 5.92 -11.94 24.15
C THR A 72 6.04 -12.24 25.64
N ASN A 73 5.86 -11.24 26.51
CA ASN A 73 5.88 -11.43 27.96
C ASN A 73 4.78 -12.39 28.44
N TYR A 74 3.55 -12.24 27.92
CA TYR A 74 2.45 -13.14 28.27
C TYR A 74 2.70 -14.59 27.84
N LYS A 75 3.30 -14.81 26.67
CA LYS A 75 3.70 -16.15 26.22
C LYS A 75 4.77 -16.75 27.15
N ASN A 76 5.77 -15.96 27.54
CA ASN A 76 6.85 -16.42 28.41
C ASN A 76 6.34 -16.80 29.81
N GLU A 77 5.42 -16.01 30.37
CA GLU A 77 4.79 -16.31 31.66
C GLU A 77 3.95 -17.59 31.59
N LYS A 78 3.13 -17.73 30.54
CA LYS A 78 2.35 -18.96 30.32
C LYS A 78 3.24 -20.20 30.16
N LEU A 79 4.34 -20.09 29.44
CA LEU A 79 5.32 -21.17 29.29
C LEU A 79 5.99 -21.52 30.63
N ALA A 80 6.32 -20.52 31.46
CA ALA A 80 6.90 -20.76 32.78
C ALA A 80 5.91 -21.50 33.71
N MET A 81 4.62 -21.16 33.65
CA MET A 81 3.57 -21.87 34.38
C MET A 81 3.41 -23.32 33.89
N GLU A 82 3.38 -23.53 32.57
CA GLU A 82 3.26 -24.88 31.99
C GLU A 82 4.45 -25.78 32.36
N VAL A 83 5.66 -25.23 32.37
CA VAL A 83 6.87 -25.93 32.83
C VAL A 83 6.77 -26.28 34.32
N GLN A 84 6.24 -25.37 35.14
CA GLN A 84 6.04 -25.62 36.57
C GLN A 84 5.00 -26.72 36.83
N ASP A 85 3.84 -26.65 36.16
CA ASP A 85 2.79 -27.66 36.27
C ASP A 85 3.32 -29.05 35.86
N THR A 86 4.09 -29.11 34.77
CA THR A 86 4.74 -30.34 34.30
C THR A 86 5.72 -30.90 35.33
N TYR A 87 6.52 -30.04 35.98
CA TYR A 87 7.48 -30.46 37.02
C TYR A 87 6.78 -31.04 38.25
N ILE A 88 5.67 -30.42 38.69
CA ILE A 88 4.88 -30.92 39.82
C ILE A 88 4.28 -32.30 39.48
N LEU A 89 3.67 -32.43 38.30
CA LEU A 89 3.08 -33.69 37.85
C LEU A 89 4.12 -34.81 37.70
N SER A 90 5.34 -34.49 37.26
CA SER A 90 6.42 -35.48 37.11
C SER A 90 6.92 -36.08 38.43
N GLN A 91 6.70 -35.38 39.55
CA GLN A 91 7.10 -35.86 40.87
C GLN A 91 6.04 -36.76 41.52
N VAL A 92 4.80 -36.71 41.04
CA VAL A 92 3.74 -37.57 41.57
C VAL A 92 3.98 -38.99 41.07
N ASN A 93 4.16 -39.92 42.00
CA ASN A 93 4.38 -41.33 41.68
C ASN A 93 3.06 -41.95 41.19
N GLU A 94 3.06 -42.51 39.98
CA GLU A 94 1.88 -43.11 39.35
C GLU A 94 1.18 -44.15 40.24
N SER A 95 1.93 -44.90 41.06
CA SER A 95 1.36 -45.89 41.99
C SER A 95 0.44 -45.26 43.05
N SER A 96 0.79 -44.06 43.52
CA SER A 96 -0.02 -43.35 44.52
C SER A 96 -1.34 -42.81 43.97
N ILE A 97 -1.39 -42.52 42.67
CA ILE A 97 -2.61 -42.14 41.96
C ILE A 97 -3.54 -43.34 41.84
N ILE A 98 -3.00 -44.52 41.50
CA ILE A 98 -3.77 -45.76 41.37
C ILE A 98 -4.39 -46.15 42.73
N ASP A 99 -3.62 -46.08 43.82
CA ASP A 99 -4.12 -46.39 45.16
C ASP A 99 -5.24 -45.44 45.60
N TYR A 100 -5.17 -44.15 45.24
CA TYR A 100 -6.24 -43.18 45.50
C TYR A 100 -7.55 -43.54 44.79
N TYR A 101 -7.49 -43.95 43.52
CA TYR A 101 -8.68 -44.37 42.79
C TYR A 101 -9.26 -45.68 43.32
N LEU A 102 -8.41 -46.65 43.67
CA LEU A 102 -8.85 -47.93 44.22
C LEU A 102 -9.51 -47.77 45.60
N THR A 103 -9.00 -46.88 46.44
CA THR A 103 -9.60 -46.61 47.77
C THR A 103 -10.91 -45.83 47.64
N ALA A 104 -10.99 -44.83 46.76
CA ALA A 104 -12.20 -44.06 46.52
C ALA A 104 -13.36 -44.89 45.91
N GLU A 105 -13.06 -45.96 45.18
CA GLU A 105 -14.06 -46.89 44.65
C GLU A 105 -14.54 -47.91 45.69
N ASN A 106 -13.69 -48.29 46.65
CA ASN A 106 -14.05 -49.20 47.74
C ASN A 106 -14.89 -48.54 48.87
N ASP A 107 -14.97 -47.22 48.91
CA ASP A 107 -15.78 -46.44 49.88
C ASP A 107 -17.21 -46.13 49.37
N LYS A 108 -17.66 -46.79 48.30
CA LYS A 108 -19.06 -46.81 47.83
C LYS A 108 -19.69 -48.19 48.01
#